data_AF-A0A0F9IYU4-F1
#
_entry.id   AF-A0A0F9IYU4-F1
#
_cell.length_a   1.000
_cell.length_b   1.000
_cell.length_c   1.000
_cell.angle_alpha   90.00
_cell.angle_beta   90.00
_cell.angle_gamma   90.00
#
_symmetry.space_group_name_H-M   'P 1'
#
loop_
_entity.id
_entity.type
_entity.pdbx_description
1 polymer ?
#
loop_
_entity_poly.entity_id
_entity_poly.type
_entity_poly.pdbx_seq_one_letter_code
_entity_poly.pdbx_strand_id
1 'polypeptide(L)'
;MDNIFNKRITIYGAYFPDNELQRLKNLRRFLRKEGFKRAYLVMNYPRSFFKFPYIKKKDQFIYEKSIYCVEKSDLNVFVYTYEGKLEGETIELKHAIDHKKGFLIFVEIGETLPACSRIITGLLEKLGKNFIPFPKKDDKSLRDSVYHRIFDFFM
;
A
#
# COMPACT_ATOMS: atom_id res chain seq x y z
N MET A 1 -3.92 -9.48 -24.33
CA MET A 1 -3.73 -9.62 -22.88
C MET A 1 -2.91 -8.44 -22.41
N ASP A 2 -3.46 -7.63 -21.51
CA ASP A 2 -2.70 -6.54 -20.88
C ASP A 2 -1.48 -7.12 -20.17
N ASN A 3 -0.30 -6.54 -20.41
CA ASN A 3 0.91 -6.97 -19.73
C ASN A 3 0.86 -6.54 -18.26
N ILE A 4 0.39 -7.44 -17.40
CA ILE A 4 0.25 -7.24 -15.94
C ILE A 4 1.55 -6.72 -15.30
N PHE A 5 2.70 -7.17 -15.78
CA PHE A 5 4.02 -6.76 -15.27
C PHE A 5 4.37 -5.30 -15.57
N ASN A 6 3.66 -4.66 -16.51
CA ASN A 6 3.82 -3.24 -16.81
C ASN A 6 2.84 -2.34 -16.03
N LYS A 7 1.98 -2.91 -15.18
CA LYS A 7 1.08 -2.13 -14.31
C LYS A 7 1.88 -1.42 -13.22
N ARG A 8 1.50 -0.18 -12.92
CA ARG A 8 2.07 0.64 -11.86
C ARG A 8 1.42 0.29 -10.53
N ILE A 9 2.19 -0.30 -9.63
CA ILE A 9 1.74 -0.72 -8.31
C ILE A 9 2.36 0.20 -7.27
N THR A 10 1.54 0.81 -6.42
CA THR A 10 2.04 1.57 -5.27
C THR A 10 1.76 0.85 -3.98
N ILE A 11 2.77 0.77 -3.13
CA ILE A 11 2.71 0.14 -1.82
C ILE A 11 2.69 1.24 -0.75
N TYR A 12 1.66 1.17 0.09
CA TYR A 12 1.40 2.01 1.24
C TYR A 12 1.53 1.19 2.52
N GLY A 13 1.99 1.80 3.59
CA GLY A 13 2.20 1.16 4.88
C GLY A 13 3.20 1.97 5.71
N ALA A 14 3.30 1.64 6.99
CA ALA A 14 4.01 2.47 7.94
C ALA A 14 5.52 2.53 7.63
N TYR A 15 6.09 3.74 7.69
CA TYR A 15 7.54 3.96 7.56
C TYR A 15 8.27 4.01 8.89
N PHE A 16 7.53 3.97 10.00
CA PHE A 16 8.07 3.91 11.35
C PHE A 16 7.30 2.85 12.14
N PRO A 17 7.98 2.01 12.94
CA PRO A 17 9.43 1.95 13.15
C PRO A 17 10.24 1.43 11.93
N ASP A 18 11.57 1.51 11.96
CA ASP A 18 12.45 1.22 10.81
C ASP A 18 12.26 -0.18 10.21
N ASN A 19 11.88 -1.15 11.04
CA ASN A 19 11.55 -2.51 10.60
C ASN A 19 10.32 -2.55 9.68
N GLU A 20 9.33 -1.67 9.88
CA GLU A 20 8.18 -1.55 8.99
C GLU A 20 8.59 -0.99 7.63
N LEU A 21 9.43 0.04 7.60
CA LEU A 21 10.02 0.52 6.35
C LEU A 21 10.83 -0.58 5.64
N GLN A 22 11.60 -1.37 6.39
CA GLN A 22 12.40 -2.44 5.83
C GLN A 22 11.53 -3.56 5.23
N ARG A 23 10.41 -3.90 5.89
CA ARG A 23 9.40 -4.84 5.40
C ARG A 23 8.83 -4.39 4.05
N LEU A 24 8.42 -3.12 3.93
CA LEU A 24 7.91 -2.57 2.67
C LEU A 24 8.97 -2.52 1.57
N LYS A 25 10.22 -2.19 1.91
CA LYS A 25 11.35 -2.25 0.96
C LYS A 25 11.59 -3.67 0.45
N ASN A 26 11.49 -4.67 1.33
CA ASN A 26 11.64 -6.08 0.98
C ASN A 26 10.50 -6.56 0.08
N LEU A 27 9.25 -6.20 0.39
CA LEU A 27 8.08 -6.49 -0.44
C LEU A 27 8.24 -5.89 -1.85
N ARG A 28 8.62 -4.61 -1.95
CA ARG A 28 8.89 -3.97 -3.24
C ARG A 28 9.99 -4.68 -4.02
N ARG A 29 11.09 -5.07 -3.35
CA ARG A 29 12.22 -5.77 -4.00
C ARG A 29 11.78 -7.11 -4.54
N PHE A 30 11.00 -7.85 -3.76
CA PHE A 30 10.41 -9.12 -4.18
C PHE A 30 9.54 -8.94 -5.43
N LEU A 31 8.54 -8.06 -5.41
CA LEU A 31 7.68 -7.82 -6.57
C LEU A 31 8.47 -7.41 -7.83
N ARG A 32 9.51 -6.60 -7.68
CA ARG A 32 10.39 -6.23 -8.82
C ARG A 32 11.19 -7.41 -9.35
N LYS A 33 11.62 -8.34 -8.48
CA LYS A 33 12.28 -9.59 -8.88
C LYS A 33 11.32 -10.49 -9.67
N GLU A 34 10.06 -10.52 -9.27
CA GLU A 34 8.98 -11.27 -9.95
C GLU A 34 8.44 -10.57 -11.23
N GLY A 35 9.07 -9.49 -11.69
CA GLY A 35 8.75 -8.85 -12.97
C GLY A 35 7.95 -7.55 -12.87
N PHE A 36 7.37 -7.21 -11.71
CA PHE A 36 6.65 -5.94 -11.50
C PHE A 36 7.61 -4.76 -11.36
N LYS A 37 8.29 -4.39 -12.45
CA LYS A 37 9.35 -3.35 -12.46
C LYS A 37 8.84 -1.97 -12.00
N ARG A 38 7.54 -1.72 -12.16
CA ARG A 38 6.83 -0.49 -11.79
C ARG A 38 6.14 -0.59 -10.41
N ALA A 39 6.68 -1.39 -9.50
CA ALA A 39 6.33 -1.38 -8.08
C ALA A 39 7.12 -0.30 -7.32
N TYR A 40 6.40 0.57 -6.62
CA TYR A 40 6.95 1.73 -5.91
C TYR A 40 6.45 1.82 -4.47
N LEU A 41 7.33 2.29 -3.58
CA LEU A 41 6.88 2.96 -2.36
C LEU A 41 6.63 4.43 -2.71
N VAL A 42 5.71 5.10 -2.01
CA VAL A 42 5.45 6.54 -2.17
C VAL A 42 6.75 7.35 -2.12
N MET A 43 7.66 7.03 -1.18
CA MET A 43 8.96 7.72 -1.10
C MET A 43 9.84 7.56 -2.35
N ASN A 44 9.70 6.46 -3.11
CA ASN A 44 10.52 6.14 -4.27
C ASN A 44 9.96 6.64 -5.61
N TYR A 45 8.80 7.31 -5.62
CA TYR A 45 8.31 7.93 -6.85
C TYR A 45 9.31 8.98 -7.38
N PRO A 46 9.71 8.91 -8.66
CA PRO A 46 10.58 9.90 -9.30
C PRO A 46 10.07 11.32 -9.09
N ARG A 47 10.93 12.22 -8.62
CA ARG A 47 10.58 13.64 -8.44
C ARG A 47 10.09 14.29 -9.74
N SER A 48 10.61 13.84 -10.87
CA SER A 48 10.23 14.31 -12.22
C SER A 48 8.76 14.05 -12.58
N PHE A 49 8.05 13.17 -11.87
CA PHE A 49 6.61 12.97 -12.08
C PHE A 49 5.75 14.08 -11.47
N PHE A 50 6.32 14.88 -10.58
CA PHE A 50 5.61 15.90 -9.84
C PHE A 50 5.94 17.27 -10.42
N LYS A 51 4.98 17.86 -11.14
CA LYS A 51 5.03 19.28 -11.54
C LYS A 51 4.37 20.14 -10.46
N PHE A 52 4.86 20.07 -9.23
CA PHE A 52 4.36 20.92 -8.16
C PHE A 52 5.16 22.22 -8.12
N PRO A 53 4.57 23.38 -8.48
CA PRO A 53 5.23 24.67 -8.31
C PRO A 53 5.32 24.96 -6.80
N TYR A 54 6.54 25.01 -6.26
CA TYR A 54 6.88 25.61 -4.95
C TYR A 54 5.88 25.35 -3.81
N ILE A 55 5.77 24.11 -3.33
CA ILE A 55 5.06 23.83 -2.07
C ILE A 55 5.96 24.27 -0.90
N LYS A 56 5.53 25.29 -0.15
CA LYS A 56 6.30 25.90 0.95
C LYS A 56 6.32 25.07 2.24
N LYS A 57 5.45 24.05 2.39
CA LYS A 57 5.33 23.23 3.60
C LYS A 57 5.58 21.75 3.29
N LYS A 58 6.49 21.13 4.05
CA LYS A 58 6.93 19.73 3.87
C LYS A 58 5.77 18.73 3.94
N ASP A 59 4.84 18.92 4.87
CA ASP A 59 3.75 17.98 5.10
C ASP A 59 2.70 18.03 3.98
N GLN A 60 2.41 19.23 3.47
CA GLN A 60 1.54 19.41 2.31
C GLN A 60 2.13 18.75 1.06
N PHE A 61 3.45 18.86 0.87
CA PHE A 61 4.13 18.17 -0.23
C PHE A 61 4.03 16.64 -0.10
N ILE A 62 4.19 16.09 1.10
CA ILE A 62 4.07 14.65 1.35
C ILE A 62 2.65 14.17 1.04
N TYR A 63 1.64 14.91 1.50
CA TYR A 63 0.24 14.62 1.24
C TYR A 63 -0.09 14.64 -0.26
N GLU A 64 0.19 15.74 -0.96
CA GLU A 64 -0.09 15.87 -2.40
C GLU A 64 0.66 14.81 -3.23
N LYS A 65 1.89 14.48 -2.83
CA LYS A 65 2.66 13.40 -3.42
C LYS A 65 1.94 12.06 -3.27
N SER A 66 1.43 11.76 -2.08
CA SER A 66 0.77 10.49 -1.77
C SER A 66 -0.52 10.33 -2.60
N ILE A 67 -1.35 11.37 -2.66
CA ILE A 67 -2.58 11.41 -3.47
C ILE A 67 -2.27 11.25 -4.97
N TYR A 68 -1.26 11.96 -5.47
CA TYR A 68 -0.82 11.77 -6.86
C TYR A 68 -0.44 10.31 -7.15
N CYS A 69 0.21 9.64 -6.20
CA CYS A 69 0.57 8.23 -6.36
C CYS A 69 -0.68 7.35 -6.43
N VAL A 70 -1.71 7.62 -5.62
CA VAL A 70 -3.01 6.91 -5.68
C VAL A 70 -3.62 7.07 -7.07
N GLU A 71 -3.64 8.31 -7.57
CA GLU A 71 -4.24 8.65 -8.86
C GLU A 71 -3.56 7.99 -10.06
N LYS A 72 -2.24 7.84 -10.00
CA LYS A 72 -1.42 7.34 -11.10
C LYS A 72 -1.23 5.82 -11.08
N SER A 73 -1.59 5.14 -10.01
CA SER A 73 -1.42 3.70 -9.88
C SER A 73 -2.53 2.94 -10.59
N ASP A 74 -2.17 1.84 -11.22
CA ASP A 74 -3.15 0.85 -11.69
C ASP A 74 -3.69 0.02 -10.51
N LEU A 75 -2.87 -0.15 -9.46
CA LEU A 75 -3.25 -0.82 -8.22
C LEU A 75 -2.53 -0.22 -7.01
N ASN A 76 -3.28 0.00 -5.93
CA ASN A 76 -2.78 0.49 -4.64
C ASN A 76 -2.81 -0.64 -3.61
N VAL A 77 -1.65 -1.02 -3.08
CA VAL A 77 -1.48 -2.06 -2.07
C VAL A 77 -1.26 -1.40 -0.72
N PHE A 78 -2.22 -1.52 0.20
CA PHE A 78 -2.13 -1.00 1.55
C PHE A 78 -1.74 -2.12 2.52
N VAL A 79 -0.70 -1.92 3.31
CA VAL A 79 -0.19 -2.90 4.27
C VAL A 79 -0.27 -2.31 5.67
N TYR A 80 -1.15 -2.88 6.49
CA TYR A 80 -1.37 -2.49 7.88
C TYR A 80 -0.76 -3.54 8.81
N THR A 81 0.15 -3.09 9.68
CA THR A 81 0.89 -3.94 10.61
C THR A 81 0.69 -3.48 12.04
N TYR A 82 1.03 -4.34 12.99
CA TYR A 82 0.89 -4.08 14.42
C TYR A 82 1.80 -2.96 14.92
N GLU A 83 3.03 -2.93 14.45
CA GLU A 83 4.06 -2.02 14.94
C GLU A 83 4.02 -0.67 14.21
N GLY A 84 3.32 -0.61 13.07
CA GLY A 84 3.22 0.58 12.23
C GLY A 84 2.37 1.70 12.82
N LYS A 85 2.89 2.94 12.81
CA LYS A 85 2.10 4.13 13.14
C LYS A 85 1.27 4.57 11.93
N LEU A 86 -0.07 4.49 12.07
CA LEU A 86 -1.06 4.62 10.98
C LEU A 86 -1.49 6.06 10.63
N GLU A 87 -0.76 7.08 11.06
CA GLU A 87 -1.24 8.48 10.99
C GLU A 87 -1.45 8.99 9.54
N GLY A 88 -0.88 8.33 8.53
CA GLY A 88 -1.02 8.68 7.11
C GLY A 88 -2.04 7.82 6.33
N GLU A 89 -1.82 6.50 6.28
CA GLU A 89 -2.42 5.57 5.30
C GLU A 89 -3.96 5.57 5.21
N THR A 90 -4.64 6.02 6.27
CA THR A 90 -6.10 6.07 6.31
C THR A 90 -6.66 7.10 5.31
N ILE A 91 -5.93 8.17 5.03
CA ILE A 91 -6.38 9.22 4.10
C ILE A 91 -6.25 8.75 2.65
N GLU A 92 -5.14 8.11 2.29
CA GLU A 92 -4.94 7.56 0.95
C GLU A 92 -5.91 6.43 0.63
N LEU A 93 -6.20 5.56 1.61
CA LEU A 93 -7.20 4.51 1.44
C LEU A 93 -8.59 5.13 1.19
N LYS A 94 -8.98 6.11 2.00
CA LYS A 94 -10.24 6.83 1.80
C LYS A 94 -10.30 7.46 0.40
N HIS A 95 -9.23 8.14 -0.02
CA HIS A 95 -9.16 8.74 -1.36
C HIS A 95 -9.32 7.69 -2.46
N ALA A 96 -8.67 6.53 -2.32
CA ALA A 96 -8.80 5.42 -3.28
C ALA A 96 -10.24 4.89 -3.35
N ILE A 97 -10.93 4.76 -2.22
CA ILE A 97 -12.34 4.34 -2.15
C ILE A 97 -13.24 5.38 -2.81
N ASP A 98 -13.14 6.64 -2.40
CA ASP A 98 -14.01 7.74 -2.86
C ASP A 98 -13.88 7.96 -4.38
N HIS A 99 -12.69 7.75 -4.94
CA HIS A 99 -12.40 7.92 -6.37
C HIS A 99 -12.40 6.60 -7.17
N LYS A 100 -12.90 5.51 -6.57
CA LYS A 100 -13.02 4.18 -7.21
C LYS A 100 -11.71 3.68 -7.83
N LYS A 101 -10.59 3.93 -7.17
CA LYS A 101 -9.27 3.43 -7.59
C LYS A 101 -9.13 1.95 -7.23
N GLY A 102 -8.31 1.23 -8.01
CA GLY A 102 -7.97 -0.16 -7.69
C GLY A 102 -7.15 -0.23 -6.41
N PHE A 103 -7.58 -1.04 -5.44
CA PHE A 103 -6.84 -1.24 -4.20
C PHE A 103 -6.97 -2.67 -3.64
N LEU A 104 -5.95 -3.08 -2.89
CA LEU A 104 -5.91 -4.27 -2.05
C LEU A 104 -5.37 -3.89 -0.68
N ILE A 105 -5.88 -4.54 0.36
CA ILE A 105 -5.60 -4.19 1.75
C ILE A 105 -5.15 -5.45 2.48
N PHE A 106 -3.93 -5.42 2.98
CA PHE A 106 -3.29 -6.49 3.71
C PHE A 106 -3.21 -6.10 5.17
N VAL A 107 -3.83 -6.87 6.05
CA VAL A 107 -3.86 -6.57 7.49
C VAL A 107 -3.22 -7.70 8.26
N GLU A 108 -2.21 -7.35 9.06
CA GLU A 108 -1.56 -8.27 9.96
C GLU A 108 -2.52 -8.64 11.10
N ILE A 109 -2.76 -9.94 11.32
CA ILE A 109 -3.64 -10.47 12.37
C ILE A 109 -2.82 -11.24 13.42
N GLY A 110 -3.12 -11.01 14.70
CA GLY A 110 -2.58 -11.71 15.86
C GLY A 110 -3.56 -11.70 17.04
N GLU A 111 -3.14 -12.23 18.19
CA GLU A 111 -4.01 -12.55 19.34
C GLU A 111 -4.82 -11.36 19.91
N THR A 112 -4.32 -10.13 19.77
CA THR A 112 -5.07 -8.92 20.16
C THR A 112 -4.93 -7.82 19.11
N LEU A 113 -5.91 -7.67 18.22
CA LEU A 113 -5.99 -6.54 17.27
C LEU A 113 -5.85 -5.17 17.99
N PRO A 114 -4.88 -4.29 17.66
CA PRO A 114 -4.83 -2.93 18.20
C PRO A 114 -6.14 -2.19 17.91
N ALA A 115 -6.59 -1.29 18.78
CA ALA A 115 -7.92 -0.67 18.68
C ALA A 115 -8.18 0.00 17.30
N CYS A 116 -7.17 0.63 16.69
CA CYS A 116 -7.24 1.14 15.31
C CYS A 116 -7.55 0.02 14.31
N SER A 117 -6.94 -1.16 14.46
CA SER A 117 -7.24 -2.31 13.62
C SER A 117 -8.66 -2.84 13.83
N ARG A 118 -9.33 -2.67 14.97
CA ARG A 118 -10.75 -3.12 15.13
C ARG A 118 -11.73 -2.25 14.35
N ILE A 119 -11.56 -0.91 14.42
CA ILE A 119 -12.40 0.04 13.66
C ILE A 119 -12.13 -0.10 12.17
N ILE A 120 -10.86 -0.22 11.79
CA ILE A 120 -10.43 -0.49 10.42
C ILE A 120 -10.99 -1.85 9.99
N THR A 121 -10.82 -2.95 10.73
CA THR A 121 -11.31 -4.29 10.35
C THR A 121 -12.82 -4.32 10.13
N GLY A 122 -13.64 -3.70 11.00
CA GLY A 122 -15.10 -3.65 10.77
C GLY A 122 -15.54 -2.83 9.55
N LEU A 123 -14.74 -1.82 9.15
CA LEU A 123 -14.93 -1.07 7.90
C LEU A 123 -14.35 -1.79 6.68
N LEU A 124 -13.23 -2.51 6.86
CA LEU A 124 -12.49 -3.20 5.82
C LEU A 124 -13.13 -4.55 5.45
N GLU A 125 -13.73 -5.27 6.41
CA GLU A 125 -14.48 -6.50 6.14
C GLU A 125 -15.66 -6.24 5.19
N LYS A 126 -16.25 -5.05 5.27
CA LYS A 126 -17.28 -4.60 4.32
C LYS A 126 -16.73 -4.34 2.90
N LEU A 127 -15.41 -4.21 2.74
CA LEU A 127 -14.74 -4.10 1.44
C LEU A 127 -14.55 -5.48 0.76
N GLY A 128 -14.94 -6.57 1.42
CA GLY A 128 -15.04 -7.91 0.83
C GLY A 128 -13.70 -8.42 0.31
N LYS A 129 -13.65 -8.73 -0.99
CA LYS A 129 -12.50 -9.38 -1.65
C LYS A 129 -11.20 -8.59 -1.60
N ASN A 130 -11.26 -7.28 -1.32
CA ASN A 130 -10.08 -6.42 -1.24
C ASN A 130 -9.38 -6.48 0.12
N PHE A 131 -9.96 -7.16 1.12
CA PHE A 131 -9.36 -7.35 2.44
C PHE A 131 -8.68 -8.72 2.54
N ILE A 132 -7.40 -8.73 2.88
CA ILE A 132 -6.56 -9.93 2.94
C ILE A 132 -5.83 -9.97 4.29
N PRO A 133 -6.25 -10.85 5.21
CA PRO A 133 -5.53 -11.04 6.45
C PRO A 133 -4.22 -11.80 6.21
N PHE A 134 -3.18 -11.49 6.98
CA PHE A 134 -1.95 -12.30 7.02
C PHE A 134 -1.40 -12.46 8.45
N PRO A 135 -0.64 -13.52 8.75
CA PRO A 135 -0.16 -13.79 10.11
C PRO A 135 0.84 -12.75 10.62
N LYS A 136 0.80 -12.48 11.93
CA LYS A 136 1.73 -11.59 12.62
C LYS A 136 3.19 -11.99 12.41
N LYS A 137 4.01 -11.00 12.02
CA LYS A 137 5.45 -11.11 11.75
C LYS A 137 5.82 -12.11 10.66
N ASP A 138 4.86 -12.48 9.80
CA ASP A 138 5.10 -13.38 8.67
C ASP A 138 5.26 -12.62 7.35
N ASP A 139 6.46 -12.11 7.13
CA ASP A 139 6.84 -11.40 5.90
C ASP A 139 6.78 -12.29 4.66
N LYS A 140 6.88 -13.63 4.81
CA LYS A 140 6.76 -14.55 3.68
C LYS A 140 5.31 -14.63 3.23
N SER A 141 4.39 -14.87 4.17
CA SER A 141 2.95 -14.89 3.90
C SER A 141 2.46 -13.57 3.32
N LEU A 142 2.97 -12.42 3.79
CA LEU A 142 2.67 -11.12 3.20
C LEU A 142 3.08 -11.06 1.72
N ARG A 143 4.32 -11.46 1.39
CA ARG A 143 4.82 -11.43 0.00
C ARG A 143 4.02 -12.34 -0.92
N ASP A 144 3.79 -13.57 -0.49
CA ASP A 144 3.10 -14.58 -1.30
C ASP A 144 1.64 -14.14 -1.54
N SER A 145 0.97 -13.64 -0.49
CA SER A 145 -0.40 -13.12 -0.59
C SER A 145 -0.50 -11.92 -1.51
N VAL A 146 0.42 -10.95 -1.40
CA VAL A 146 0.44 -9.77 -2.28
C VAL A 146 0.63 -10.19 -3.73
N TYR A 147 1.58 -11.08 -4.00
CA TYR A 147 1.83 -11.58 -5.35
C TYR A 147 0.59 -12.22 -5.97
N HIS A 148 0.01 -13.22 -5.31
CA HIS A 148 -1.17 -13.92 -5.83
C HIS A 148 -2.36 -12.99 -6.04
N ARG A 149 -2.60 -12.07 -5.10
CA ARG A 149 -3.74 -11.15 -5.19
C ARG A 149 -3.59 -10.08 -6.25
N ILE A 150 -2.36 -9.69 -6.60
CA ILE A 150 -2.13 -8.82 -7.77
C ILE A 150 -2.60 -9.53 -9.05
N PHE A 151 -2.32 -10.83 -9.21
CA PHE A 151 -2.80 -11.60 -10.35
C PHE A 151 -4.33 -11.71 -10.35
N ASP A 152 -4.93 -12.11 -9.22
CA ASP A 152 -6.40 -12.20 -9.08
C ASP A 152 -7.10 -10.86 -9.37
N PHE A 153 -6.44 -9.73 -9.10
CA PHE A 153 -7.01 -8.41 -9.32
C PHE A 153 -7.05 -8.02 -10.80
N PHE A 154 -6.08 -8.47 -11.60
CA PHE A 154 -5.94 -8.06 -13.00
C PHE A 154 -6.41 -9.11 -14.02
N MET A 155 -6.68 -10.34 -13.59
CA MET A 155 -7.21 -11.43 -14.43
C MET A 155 -8.70 -11.62 -14.22
#